data_AF-A0A4R9B4C9-F1
#
_entry.id   AF-A0A4R9B4C9-F1
#
_cell.length_a   1.000
_cell.length_b   1.000
_cell.length_c   1.000
_cell.angle_alpha   90.00
_cell.angle_beta   90.00
_cell.angle_gamma   90.00
#
_symmetry.space_group_name_H-M   'P 1'
#
loop_
_entity.id
_entity.type
_entity.pdbx_description
1 polymer ?
#
loop_
_entity_poly.entity_id
_entity_poly.type
_entity_poly.pdbx_seq_one_letter_code
_entity_poly.pdbx_strand_id
1 'polypeptide(L)' 'MPKKHPTEVRERAVRMTLDRLKDYPSMWAACRDLAPKLNIGAETLRKWVTPLGATSPPMRR' A
#
# COMPACT_ATOMS: atom_id res chain seq x y z
N MET A 1 -8.78 -18.39 -14.50
CA MET A 1 -9.51 -17.16 -14.11
C MET A 1 -8.62 -16.40 -13.13
N PRO A 2 -8.02 -15.25 -13.50
CA PRO A 2 -6.90 -14.73 -12.72
C PRO A 2 -7.42 -13.98 -11.50
N LYS A 3 -7.26 -14.61 -10.33
CA LYS A 3 -7.39 -14.00 -9.01
C LYS A 3 -6.21 -13.05 -8.79
N LYS A 4 -6.22 -11.93 -9.50
CA LYS A 4 -5.32 -10.80 -9.24
C LYS A 4 -5.72 -10.24 -7.88
N HIS A 5 -4.75 -10.03 -7.00
CA HIS A 5 -4.93 -9.15 -5.85
C HIS A 5 -5.51 -7.84 -6.41
N PRO A 6 -6.68 -7.37 -5.93
CA PRO A 6 -7.39 -6.32 -6.64
C PRO A 6 -6.51 -5.07 -6.65
N THR A 7 -6.25 -4.49 -7.82
CA THR A 7 -5.65 -3.15 -7.93
C THR A 7 -6.41 -2.16 -7.05
N GLU A 8 -7.72 -2.39 -6.90
CA GLU A 8 -8.61 -1.71 -5.97
C GLU A 8 -8.13 -1.72 -4.51
N VAL A 9 -7.57 -2.83 -4.01
CA VAL A 9 -7.00 -2.90 -2.65
C VAL A 9 -5.76 -2.03 -2.54
N ARG A 10 -4.87 -2.06 -3.55
CA ARG A 10 -3.69 -1.20 -3.58
C ARG A 10 -4.08 0.28 -3.63
N GLU A 11 -4.93 0.65 -4.57
CA GLU A 11 -5.42 2.01 -4.76
C GLU A 11 -6.10 2.53 -3.49
N ARG A 12 -6.98 1.71 -2.89
CA ARG A 12 -7.66 2.03 -1.62
C ARG A 12 -6.67 2.20 -0.48
N ALA A 13 -5.71 1.29 -0.34
CA ALA A 13 -4.70 1.34 0.71
C ALA A 13 -3.80 2.57 0.58
N VAL A 14 -3.33 2.87 -0.63
CA VAL A 14 -2.50 4.04 -0.91
C VAL A 14 -3.30 5.33 -0.66
N ARG A 15 -4.52 5.44 -1.18
CA ARG A 15 -5.40 6.59 -0.95
C ARG A 15 -5.66 6.81 0.55
N MET A 16 -6.01 5.76 1.27
CA MET A 16 -6.29 5.84 2.72
C MET A 16 -5.03 6.24 3.52
N THR A 17 -3.87 5.73 3.12
CA THR A 17 -2.60 6.06 3.77
C THR A 17 -2.22 7.51 3.53
N LEU A 18 -2.38 8.01 2.30
CA LEU A 18 -2.11 9.41 1.95
C LEU A 18 -3.09 10.38 2.64
N ASP A 19 -4.37 10.03 2.74
CA ASP A 19 -5.36 10.87 3.43
C ASP A 19 -5.05 10.96 4.93
N ARG A 20 -4.69 9.84 5.56
CA ARG A 20 -4.32 9.80 6.97
C ARG A 20 -2.93 10.35 7.22
N LEU A 21 -2.04 10.38 6.24
CA LEU A 21 -0.65 10.84 6.40
C LEU A 21 -0.54 12.20 7.09
N LYS A 22 -1.51 13.10 6.87
CA LYS A 22 -1.59 14.43 7.51
C LYS A 22 -1.76 14.40 9.04
N ASP A 23 -2.29 13.30 9.58
CA ASP A 23 -2.57 13.09 11.01
C ASP A 23 -1.42 12.34 11.71
N TYR A 24 -0.48 11.79 10.94
CA TYR A 24 0.67 11.06 11.47
C TYR A 24 1.96 11.86 11.29
N PRO A 25 2.93 11.72 12.20
CA PRO A 25 4.21 12.43 12.12
C PRO A 25 5.09 11.93 10.95
N SER A 26 4.75 10.80 10.32
CA SER A 26 5.53 10.19 9.25
C SER A 26 4.74 9.15 8.47
N MET A 27 5.08 8.97 7.21
CA MET A 27 4.51 7.94 6.33
C MET A 27 4.70 6.52 6.87
N TRP A 28 5.82 6.26 7.53
CA TRP A 28 6.07 4.97 8.17
C TRP A 28 5.10 4.71 9.35
N ALA A 29 4.75 5.75 10.12
CA ALA A 29 3.80 5.63 11.22
C ALA A 29 2.39 5.34 10.69
N ALA A 30 1.94 6.08 9.67
CA ALA A 30 0.67 5.81 9.00
C ALA A 30 0.61 4.39 8.40
N CYS A 31 1.67 3.96 7.71
CA CYS A 31 1.75 2.62 7.14
C CYS A 31 1.66 1.52 8.21
N ARG A 32 2.37 1.64 9.33
CA ARG A 32 2.33 0.63 10.41
C ARG A 32 0.98 0.54 11.09
N ASP A 33 0.28 1.67 11.24
CA ASP A 33 -1.06 1.70 11.83
C ASP A 33 -2.14 1.16 10.88
N LEU A 34 -2.01 1.43 9.56
CA LEU A 34 -3.00 1.01 8.56
C LEU A 34 -2.76 -0.39 7.98
N ALA A 35 -1.52 -0.86 7.98
CA ALA A 35 -1.13 -2.21 7.57
C ALA A 35 -2.03 -3.32 8.17
N PRO A 36 -2.15 -3.46 9.51
CA PRO A 36 -2.99 -4.49 10.09
C PRO A 36 -4.48 -4.30 9.77
N LYS A 37 -4.96 -3.05 9.62
CA LYS A 37 -6.36 -2.73 9.32
C LYS A 37 -6.76 -3.14 7.90
N LEU A 38 -5.81 -3.12 6.98
CA LEU A 38 -6.01 -3.48 5.57
C LEU A 38 -5.56 -4.92 5.28
N ASN A 39 -5.07 -5.65 6.29
CA ASN A 39 -4.46 -6.98 6.14
C ASN A 39 -3.28 -6.98 5.14
N ILE A 40 -2.49 -5.91 5.15
CA ILE A 40 -1.32 -5.72 4.26
C ILE A 40 -0.09 -5.52 5.15
N GLY A 41 1.05 -6.13 4.79
CA GLY A 41 2.31 -5.86 5.49
C GLY A 41 2.74 -4.39 5.36
N ALA A 42 3.25 -3.78 6.45
CA ALA A 42 3.69 -2.38 6.46
C ALA A 42 4.77 -2.08 5.39
N GLU A 43 5.66 -3.04 5.13
CA GLU A 43 6.67 -2.94 4.06
C GLU A 43 6.03 -2.93 2.66
N THR A 44 5.00 -3.75 2.42
CA THR A 44 4.25 -3.78 1.17
C THR A 44 3.51 -2.48 0.94
N LEU A 45 2.83 -1.97 1.98
CA LEU A 45 2.13 -0.70 1.92
C LEU A 45 3.09 0.47 1.63
N ARG A 46 4.26 0.48 2.29
CA ARG A 46 5.31 1.46 2.01
C ARG A 46 5.79 1.41 0.57
N LYS A 47 6.03 0.21 0.01
CA LYS A 47 6.41 0.04 -1.41
C LYS A 47 5.34 0.56 -2.36
N TRP A 48 4.06 0.49 -2.00
CA TRP A 48 2.98 1.01 -2.85
C TRP A 48 2.85 2.53 -2.81
N VAL A 49 3.08 3.12 -1.63
CA VAL A 49 2.95 4.57 -1.43
C VAL A 49 4.22 5.31 -1.87
N THR A 50 5.39 4.66 -1.87
CA THR A 50 6.64 5.22 -2.41
C THR A 50 6.64 5.14 -3.94
N PRO A 51 6.60 6.28 -4.67
CA PRO A 51 6.61 6.30 -6.13
C PRO A 51 8.04 6.16 -6.70
N LEU A 52 8.86 5.27 -6.14
CA LEU A 52 10.12 4.89 -6.79
C LEU A 52 9.76 3.96 -7.94
N GLY A 53 9.84 4.50 -9.16
CA GLY A 53 9.34 3.90 -10.39
C GLY A 53 9.69 2.42 -10.53
N ALA A 54 8.72 1.67 -11.06
CA ALA A 54 8.85 0.26 -11.47
C ALA A 54 8.78 -0.83 -10.38
N THR A 55 7.71 -0.85 -9.58
CA THR A 55 7.22 -2.13 -9.01
C THR A 55 5.70 -2.28 -9.18
N SER A 56 5.30 -2.47 -10.43
CA SER A 56 4.27 -3.46 -10.70
C SER A 56 4.99 -4.82 -10.69
N PRO A 57 4.61 -5.79 -9.85
CA PRO A 57 5.27 -7.10 -9.89
C PRO A 57 5.06 -7.69 -11.29
N PRO A 58 6.12 -8.11 -12.01
CA PRO A 58 5.92 -8.92 -13.19
C PRO A 58 5.35 -10.27 -12.73
N MET A 59 4.04 -10.45 -12.90
CA MET A 59 3.44 -11.79 -12.88
C MET A 59 4.03 -12.56 -14.07
N ARG A 60 5.13 -13.28 -13.82
CA ARG A 60 5.67 -14.30 -14.72
C ARG A 60 5.46 -15.68 -14.10
N ARG A 61 4.61 -16.44 -14.81
CA ARG A 61 4.30 -17.88 -14.81
C ARG A 61 3.86 -18.52 -13.49
#